data_AF-A0A2N0MTQ4-F1
#
_entry.id   AF-A0A2N0MTQ4-F1
#
_cell.length_a   1.000
_cell.length_b   1.000
_cell.length_c   1.000
_cell.angle_alpha   90.00
_cell.angle_beta   90.00
_cell.angle_gamma   90.00
#
_symmetry.space_group_name_H-M   'P 1'
#
loop_
_entity.id
_entity.type
_entity.pdbx_description
1 polymer ?
#
loop_
_entity_poly.entity_id
_entity_poly.type
_entity_poly.pdbx_seq_one_letter_code
_entity_poly.pdbx_strand_id
1 'polypeptide(L)' 'MTYVVVYEQTGNGWSAYVPDLPGCVAAGKTREETESLIREAILFHLEGLRESNEAIPEPGTWIEMVEVPA' A
#
# COMPACT_ATOMS: atom_id res chain seq x y z
N MET A 1 12.97 -6.48 0.85
CA MET A 1 11.64 -6.64 1.45
C MET A 1 10.61 -6.41 0.37
N THR A 2 9.53 -7.17 0.36
CA THR A 2 8.45 -7.07 -0.62
C THR A 2 7.15 -6.87 0.15
N TYR A 3 6.34 -5.91 -0.25
CA TYR A 3 5.05 -5.60 0.39
C TYR A 3 3.91 -5.89 -0.58
N VAL A 4 2.80 -6.40 -0.05
CA VAL A 4 1.53 -6.46 -0.77
C VAL A 4 0.91 -5.07 -0.76
N VAL A 5 0.45 -4.62 -1.93
CA VAL A 5 -0.28 -3.36 -2.07
C VAL A 5 -1.67 -3.69 -2.60
N VAL A 6 -2.70 -3.22 -1.91
CA VAL A 6 -4.10 -3.35 -2.33
C VAL A 6 -4.49 -2.09 -3.07
N TYR A 7 -5.14 -2.24 -4.22
CA TYR A 7 -5.64 -1.14 -5.04
C TYR A 7 -7.15 -1.27 -5.18
N GLU A 8 -7.86 -0.16 -4.97
CA GLU A 8 -9.31 -0.10 -5.05
C GLU A 8 -9.74 1.03 -5.98
N GLN A 9 -10.78 0.79 -6.78
CA GLN A 9 -11.42 1.85 -7.55
C GLN A 9 -12.30 2.70 -6.64
N THR A 10 -12.23 4.01 -6.81
CA THR A 10 -13.10 4.97 -6.14
C THR A 10 -14.06 5.60 -7.14
N GLY A 11 -15.00 6.43 -6.68
CA GLY A 11 -15.94 7.11 -7.58
C GLY A 11 -15.28 8.08 -8.58
N ASN A 12 -14.03 8.48 -8.36
CA ASN A 12 -13.33 9.46 -9.20
C ASN A 12 -11.84 9.13 -9.45
N GLY A 13 -11.40 7.90 -9.17
CA GLY A 13 -10.01 7.51 -9.32
C GLY A 13 -9.70 6.17 -8.66
N TRP A 14 -8.55 6.10 -8.00
CA TRP A 14 -8.02 4.91 -7.36
C TRP A 14 -7.44 5.26 -5.99
N SER A 15 -7.55 4.33 -5.06
CA SER A 15 -6.87 4.33 -3.78
C SER A 15 -5.96 3.12 -3.65
N ALA A 16 -4.89 3.26 -2.90
CA ALA A 16 -3.99 2.17 -2.57
C ALA A 16 -3.59 2.22 -1.10
N TYR A 17 -3.36 1.05 -0.51
CA TYR A 17 -2.82 0.92 0.84
C TYR A 17 -1.94 -0.32 0.99
N VAL A 18 -1.08 -0.30 2.01
CA VAL A 18 -0.16 -1.40 2.32
C VAL A 18 -0.57 -2.02 3.66
N PRO A 19 -1.12 -3.26 3.68
CA PRO A 19 -1.60 -3.86 4.92
C PRO A 19 -0.52 -3.99 6.00
N ASP A 20 0.71 -4.32 5.59
CA ASP A 20 1.86 -4.47 6.51
C ASP A 20 2.46 -3.13 6.98
N LEU A 21 2.07 -1.99 6.38
CA LEU A 21 2.53 -0.65 6.79
C LEU A 21 1.30 0.23 7.11
N PRO A 22 0.72 0.10 8.32
CA PRO A 22 -0.46 0.87 8.70
C PRO A 22 -0.25 2.38 8.53
N GLY A 23 -1.20 3.03 7.84
CA GLY A 23 -1.13 4.46 7.53
C GLY A 23 -0.36 4.80 6.25
N CYS A 24 0.29 3.82 5.60
CA CYS A 24 0.87 4.01 4.26
C CYS A 24 -0.21 3.84 3.20
N VAL A 25 -0.71 4.98 2.69
CA VAL A 25 -1.81 5.06 1.72
C VAL A 25 -1.49 6.06 0.61
N ALA A 26 -2.13 5.89 -0.54
CA ALA A 26 -2.07 6.83 -1.66
C ALA A 26 -3.40 6.89 -2.41
N ALA A 27 -3.65 7.99 -3.11
CA ALA A 27 -4.80 8.14 -3.98
C ALA A 27 -4.42 8.95 -5.23
N GLY A 28 -4.94 8.54 -6.39
CA GLY A 28 -4.68 9.18 -7.68
C GLY A 28 -5.89 9.08 -8.60
N LYS A 29 -5.90 9.86 -9.69
CA LYS A 29 -6.96 9.82 -10.71
C LYS A 29 -6.87 8.57 -11.57
N THR A 30 -5.67 8.08 -11.81
CA THR A 30 -5.45 6.83 -12.55
C THR A 30 -4.77 5.78 -11.69
N ARG A 31 -4.83 4.53 -12.15
CA ARG A 31 -4.14 3.42 -11.48
C ARG A 31 -2.63 3.64 -11.48
N GLU A 32 -2.08 4.07 -12.60
CA GLU A 32 -0.65 4.30 -12.80
C GLU A 32 -0.13 5.43 -11.90
N GLU A 33 -0.90 6.52 -11.76
CA GLU A 33 -0.59 7.60 -10.82
C GLU A 33 -0.55 7.07 -9.39
N THR A 34 -1.57 6.32 -9.00
CA THR A 34 -1.68 5.73 -7.65
C THR A 34 -0.54 4.74 -7.37
N GLU A 35 -0.14 3.94 -8.37
CA GLU A 35 1.01 3.03 -8.30
C GLU A 35 2.34 3.78 -8.09
N SER A 36 2.54 4.94 -8.74
CA SER A 36 3.73 5.77 -8.49
C SER A 36 3.71 6.33 -7.07
N LEU A 37 2.59 6.93 -6.68
CA LEU A 37 2.44 7.58 -5.37
C LEU A 37 2.60 6.61 -4.21
N ILE A 38 2.03 5.40 -4.28
CA ILE A 38 2.16 4.43 -3.20
C ILE A 38 3.59 3.91 -3.06
N ARG A 39 4.36 3.81 -4.15
CA ARG A 39 5.78 3.42 -4.09
C ARG A 39 6.61 4.49 -3.38
N GLU A 40 6.35 5.76 -3.67
CA GLU A 40 6.98 6.89 -2.98
C GLU A 40 6.58 6.92 -1.50
N ALA A 41 5.29 6.71 -1.19
CA ALA A 41 4.78 6.67 0.18
C ALA A 41 5.42 5.55 1.01
N ILE A 42 5.64 4.36 0.42
CA ILE A 42 6.33 3.24 1.09
C ILE A 42 7.76 3.64 1.45
N LEU A 43 8.50 4.20 0.49
CA LEU A 43 9.90 4.61 0.71
C LEU A 43 9.98 5.67 1.82
N PHE A 44 9.14 6.70 1.72
CA PHE A 44 9.06 7.78 2.69
C PHE A 44 8.69 7.27 4.10
N HIS A 45 7.70 6.38 4.20
CA HIS A 45 7.29 5.83 5.49
C HIS A 45 8.39 4.99 6.15
N LEU A 46 9.09 4.16 5.36
CA LEU A 46 10.21 3.36 5.86
C LEU A 46 11.41 4.22 6.26
N GLU A 47 11.65 5.35 5.60
CA GLU A 47 12.65 6.32 6.01
C GLU A 47 12.27 6.96 7.35
N GLY A 48 11.03 7.44 7.50
CA GLY A 48 10.54 8.03 8.75
C GLY A 48 10.61 7.08 9.96
N LEU A 49 10.30 5.79 9.77
CA LEU A 49 10.47 4.78 10.83
C LEU A 49 11.94 4.63 11.25
N ARG A 50 12.87 4.63 10.29
CA ARG A 50 14.31 4.56 10.58
C ARG A 50 14.81 5.78 11.32
N GLU A 51 14.41 6.98 10.89
CA GLU A 51 14.78 8.24 11.55
C GLU A 51 14.24 8.32 12.98
N SER A 52 13.07 7.74 13.22
CA SER A 52 12.44 7.69 14.54
C SER A 52 12.93 6.53 15.41
N ASN A 53 13.88 5.71 14.92
CA ASN A 53 14.35 4.48 15.58
C ASN A 53 13.22 3.49 15.92
N GLU A 54 12.15 3.50 15.13
CA GLU A 54 11.04 2.57 15.24
C GLU A 54 11.33 1.28 14.46
N ALA A 55 10.77 0.17 14.93
CA ALA A 55 10.93 -1.11 14.26
C ALA A 55 10.13 -1.11 12.94
N ILE A 56 10.79 -1.52 11.84
CA ILE A 56 10.10 -1.79 10.58
C ILE A 56 9.38 -3.14 10.74
N PRO A 57 8.05 -3.21 10.55
CA PRO A 57 7.33 -4.48 10.60
C PRO A 57 7.79 -5.39 9.45
N GLU A 58 8.00 -6.67 9.76
CA GLU A 58 8.32 -7.68 8.74
C GLU A 58 7.10 -7.95 7.85
N PRO A 59 7.24 -7.93 6.51
CA PRO A 59 6.15 -8.23 5.61
C PRO A 59 5.63 -9.66 5.82
N GLY A 60 4.32 -9.80 5.98
CA GLY A 60 3.66 -11.09 6.20
C GLY A 60 2.33 -11.24 5.48
N THR A 61 1.85 -10.18 4.81
CA THR A 61 0.61 -10.22 4.07
C THR A 61 0.74 -11.11 2.83
N TRP A 62 -0.26 -11.97 2.63
CA TRP A 62 -0.45 -12.75 1.42
C TRP A 62 -1.89 -12.52 0.90
N ILE A 63 -2.11 -12.83 -0.37
CA ILE A 63 -3.39 -12.62 -1.05
C ILE A 63 -3.94 -13.94 -1.55
N GLU A 64 -5.25 -14.13 -1.35
CA GLU A 64 -6.04 -15.21 -1.94
C GLU A 64 -7.15 -14.60 -2.78
N MET A 65 -7.41 -15.19 -3.95
CA MET A 65 -8.62 -14.89 -4.72
C MET A 65 -9.59 -16.04 -4.48
N VAL A 66 -10.72 -15.74 -3.85
CA VAL A 66 -11.78 -16.73 -3.57
C VAL A 66 -12.99 -16.42 -4.44
N GLU A 67 -13.44 -17.40 -5.21
CA GLU A 67 -14.67 -17.31 -5.99
C GLU A 67 -15.86 -17.77 -5.14
N VAL A 68 -16.92 -16.96 -5.11
CA VAL A 68 -18.18 -17.29 -4.43
C VAL A 68 -19.34 -17.30 -5.43
N PRO A 69 -20.31 -18.22 -5.31
CA PRO A 69 -21.51 -18.18 -6.13
C PRO A 69 -22.25 -16.85 -5.95
N ALA A 70 -22.80 -16.33 -7.04
CA ALA A 70 -23.58 -15.08 -7.07
C ALA A 70 -24.94 -15.22 -6.38
#